data_AF-A0A7K6DZF2-F1
#
_entry.id   AF-A0A7K6DZF2-F1
#
_cell.length_a   1.000
_cell.length_b   1.000
_cell.length_c   1.000
_cell.angle_alpha   90.00
_cell.angle_beta   90.00
_cell.angle_gamma   90.00
#
_symmetry.space_group_name_H-M   'P 1'
#
loop_
_entity.id
_entity.type
_entity.pdbx_description
1 polymer ?
#
loop_
_entity_poly.entity_id
_entity_poly.type
_entity_poly.pdbx_seq_one_letter_code
_entity_poly.pdbx_strand_id
1 'polypeptide(L)' 'KVVHPKTDEQRCRLQEACKDILLFKNLDQEQLSQVLDAMFERKVKPQEHVIDQGDDGDNFYVVER' A
#
# COMPACT_ATOMS: atom_id res chain seq x y z
N LYS A 1 -4.87 16.43 -1.81
CA LYS A 1 -5.26 15.16 -1.17
C LYS A 1 -5.51 14.16 -2.31
N VAL A 2 -4.64 13.17 -2.47
CA VAL A 2 -4.81 12.15 -3.52
C VAL A 2 -5.63 11.02 -2.91
N VAL A 3 -6.76 10.67 -3.54
CA VAL A 3 -7.66 9.61 -3.07
C VAL A 3 -7.86 8.64 -4.22
N HIS A 4 -7.32 7.44 -4.09
CA HIS A 4 -7.58 6.35 -5.01
C HIS A 4 -8.72 5.48 -4.46
N PRO A 5 -9.82 5.31 -5.19
CA PRO A 5 -10.96 4.53 -4.75
C PRO A 5 -10.55 3.05 -4.55
N LYS A 6 -11.02 2.47 -3.45
CA LYS A 6 -10.78 1.07 -3.04
C LYS A 6 -12.07 0.53 -2.45
N THR A 7 -12.31 -0.77 -2.57
CA THR A 7 -13.44 -1.40 -1.88
C THR A 7 -13.20 -1.44 -0.37
N ASP A 8 -14.29 -1.56 0.41
CA ASP A 8 -14.17 -1.70 1.87
C ASP A 8 -13.35 -2.94 2.26
N GLU A 9 -13.50 -4.03 1.51
CA GLU A 9 -12.71 -5.26 1.69
C GLU A 9 -11.22 -5.05 1.42
N GLN A 10 -10.86 -4.35 0.34
CA GLN A 10 -9.47 -4.00 0.04
C GLN A 10 -8.90 -3.09 1.13
N ARG A 11 -9.67 -2.10 1.59
CA ARG A 11 -9.26 -1.18 2.65
C ARG A 11 -8.99 -1.91 3.96
N CYS A 12 -9.86 -2.86 4.34
CA CYS A 12 -9.69 -3.69 5.52
C CYS A 12 -8.41 -4.55 5.45
N ARG A 13 -8.17 -5.21 4.31
CA ARG A 13 -6.96 -6.01 4.09
C ARG A 13 -5.68 -5.19 4.13
N LEU A 14 -5.66 -4.02 3.50
CA LEU A 14 -4.52 -3.11 3.56
C LEU A 14 -4.28 -2.58 4.98
N GLN A 15 -5.33 -2.29 5.75
CA GLN A 15 -5.19 -1.91 7.16
C GLN A 15 -4.52 -3.02 7.97
N GLU A 16 -4.99 -4.27 7.85
CA GLU A 16 -4.39 -5.41 8.53
C GLU A 16 -2.93 -5.62 8.13
N ALA A 17 -2.62 -5.57 6.82
CA ALA A 17 -1.24 -5.73 6.33
C ALA A 17 -0.29 -4.62 6.80
N CYS A 18 -0.79 -3.39 6.95
CA CYS A 18 0.02 -2.25 7.38
C CYS A 18 0.23 -2.20 8.90
N LYS A 19 -0.64 -2.79 9.73
CA LYS A 19 -0.53 -2.73 11.21
C LYS A 19 0.79 -3.27 11.75
N ASP A 20 1.36 -4.29 11.12
CA ASP A 20 2.60 -4.91 11.58
C ASP A 20 3.86 -4.18 11.12
N ILE A 21 3.74 -3.24 10.19
CA ILE A 21 4.86 -2.51 9.60
C ILE A 21 5.25 -1.35 10.52
N LEU A 22 6.52 -1.29 10.90
CA LEU A 22 7.07 -0.26 11.79
C LEU A 22 6.75 1.17 11.35
N LEU A 23 6.76 1.44 10.05
CA LEU A 23 6.43 2.75 9.47
C LEU A 23 5.01 3.21 9.78
N PHE A 24 4.07 2.27 9.90
CA PHE A 24 2.65 2.55 10.09
C PHE A 24 2.17 2.28 11.52
N LYS A 25 2.97 1.61 12.36
CA LYS A 25 2.64 1.30 13.77
C LYS A 25 2.34 2.51 14.63
N ASN A 26 2.96 3.65 14.33
CA ASN A 26 2.82 4.87 15.12
C ASN A 26 1.84 5.88 14.49
N LEU A 27 1.21 5.54 13.37
CA LEU A 27 0.21 6.39 12.76
C LEU A 27 -1.11 6.24 13.49
N ASP A 28 -1.79 7.37 13.72
CA ASP A 28 -3.17 7.33 14.17
C ASP A 28 -4.11 6.85 13.04
N GLN A 29 -5.38 6.61 13.40
CA GLN A 29 -6.35 6.08 12.45
C GLN A 29 -6.61 7.02 11.27
N GLU A 30 -6.52 8.35 11.47
CA GLU A 30 -6.73 9.34 10.42
C GLU A 30 -5.54 9.37 9.46
N GLN A 31 -4.31 9.36 9.99
CA GLN A 31 -3.08 9.30 9.22
C GLN A 31 -2.99 8.01 8.41
N LEU A 32 -3.29 6.85 9.02
CA LEU A 32 -3.34 5.59 8.31
C LEU A 32 -4.39 5.64 7.19
N SER A 33 -5.57 6.20 7.47
CA SER A 33 -6.60 6.41 6.45
C SER A 33 -6.10 7.27 5.28
N GLN A 34 -5.35 8.34 5.55
CA GLN A 34 -4.76 9.20 4.51
C GLN A 34 -3.69 8.47 3.68
N VAL A 35 -2.84 7.66 4.32
CA VAL A 35 -1.86 6.83 3.62
C VAL A 35 -2.56 5.84 2.71
N LEU A 36 -3.58 5.14 3.22
CA LEU A 36 -4.37 4.19 2.44
C LEU A 36 -5.09 4.88 1.29
N ASP A 37 -5.59 6.09 1.46
CA ASP A 37 -6.20 6.87 0.38
C ASP A 37 -5.18 7.20 -0.72
N ALA A 38 -3.93 7.50 -0.35
CA ALA A 38 -2.83 7.81 -1.27
C ALA A 38 -2.22 6.60 -1.98
N MET A 39 -2.34 5.38 -1.42
CA MET A 39 -1.90 4.16 -2.10
C MET A 39 -2.70 3.92 -3.38
N PHE A 40 -2.05 3.47 -4.45
CA PHE A 40 -2.69 3.16 -5.73
C PHE A 40 -2.47 1.70 -6.13
N GLU A 41 -3.42 1.15 -6.88
CA GLU A 41 -3.31 -0.21 -7.42
C GLU A 41 -2.27 -0.25 -8.55
N ARG A 42 -1.31 -1.17 -8.47
CA ARG A 42 -0.39 -1.50 -9.57
C ARG A 42 -0.69 -2.92 -10.05
N LYS A 43 -1.30 -3.02 -11.23
CA LYS A 43 -1.52 -4.31 -11.88
C LYS A 43 -0.22 -4.75 -12.54
N VAL A 44 0.21 -5.97 -12.24
CA VAL A 44 1.41 -6.59 -12.83
C VAL A 44 1.04 -7.86 -13.56
N LYS A 45 1.74 -8.15 -14.65
CA LYS A 45 1.58 -9.39 -15.41
C LYS A 45 2.45 -10.50 -14.83
N PRO A 46 2.11 -11.78 -15.06
CA PRO A 46 3.03 -12.87 -14.77
C PRO A 46 4.38 -12.62 -15.44
N GLN A 47 5.47 -12.86 -14.70
CA GLN A 47 6.87 -12.64 -15.13
C GLN A 47 7.28 -11.16 -15.27
N GLU A 48 6.43 -10.20 -14.90
CA GLU A 48 6.82 -8.80 -14.80
C GLU A 48 7.61 -8.55 -13.50
N HIS A 49 8.70 -7.80 -13.62
CA HIS A 49 9.48 -7.38 -12.46
C HIS A 49 8.84 -6.13 -11.84
N VAL A 50 8.40 -6.25 -10.58
CA VAL A 50 7.77 -5.13 -9.85
C VAL A 50 8.82 -4.08 -9.47
N ILE A 51 9.97 -4.56 -8.98
CA ILE A 51 11.14 -3.78 -8.58
C ILE A 51 12.39 -4.58 -8.98
N ASP A 52 13.44 -3.89 -9.42
CA ASP A 52 14.73 -4.50 -9.71
C ASP A 52 15.78 -4.09 -8.67
N GLN A 53 16.74 -4.98 -8.42
CA GLN A 53 17.79 -4.71 -7.44
C GLN A 53 18.73 -3.62 -7.95
N GLY A 54 18.87 -2.54 -7.17
CA GLY A 54 19.69 -1.38 -7.52
C GLY A 54 18.87 -0.18 -7.99
N ASP A 55 17.56 -0.34 -8.16
CA ASP A 55 16.64 0.78 -8.42
C ASP A 55 16.44 1.63 -7.16
N ASP A 56 16.12 2.90 -7.37
CA ASP A 56 15.77 3.83 -6.30
C ASP A 56 14.47 3.41 -5.61
N GLY A 57 14.54 3.30 -4.29
CA GLY A 57 13.44 2.82 -3.45
C GLY A 57 12.41 3.90 -3.13
N ASP A 58 11.61 4.29 -4.11
CA ASP A 58 10.61 5.37 -3.95
C ASP A 58 9.21 4.89 -3.53
N ASN A 59 8.92 3.59 -3.68
CA ASN A 59 7.57 3.04 -3.51
C ASN A 59 7.53 1.87 -2.53
N PHE A 60 6.42 1.78 -1.79
CA PHE A 60 6.09 0.65 -0.92
C PHE A 60 4.92 -0.15 -1.51
N TYR A 61 5.07 -1.47 -1.62
CA TYR A 61 4.08 -2.36 -2.22
C TYR A 61 3.52 -3.34 -1.20
N VAL A 62 2.20 -3.53 -1.23
CA VAL A 62 1.48 -4.58 -0.51
C VAL A 62 0.87 -5.53 -1.54
N VAL A 63 1.07 -6.83 -1.34
CA VAL A 63 0.50 -7.86 -2.22
C VAL A 63 -0.97 -8.05 -1.87
N GLU A 64 -1.85 -7.64 -2.78
CA GLU A 64 -3.27 -7.95 -2.73
C GLU A 64 -3.51 -9.37 -3.28
N ARG A 65 -4.38 -10.14 -2.62
CA ARG A 65 -4.75 -11.51 -3.02
C ARG A 65 -6.17 -11.57 -3.59
#